data_AF-A0A0G0BPI9-F1
#
_entry.id   AF-A0A0G0BPI9-F1
#
_cell.length_a   1.000
_cell.length_b   1.000
_cell.length_c   1.000
_cell.angle_alpha   90.00
_cell.angle_beta   90.00
_cell.angle_gamma   90.00
#
_symmetry.space_group_name_H-M   'P 1'
#
loop_
_entity.id
_entity.type
_entity.pdbx_description
1 polymer ?
#
loop_
_entity_poly.entity_id
_entity_poly.type
_entity_poly.pdbx_seq_one_letter_code
_entity_poly.pdbx_strand_id
1 'polypeptide(L)'
;MEENQNQEDEFSEKQSELKSWLQENLRIIISIAIVIIIAGGIYSYAKRSQIDNESIAPEEDQLSFDEELENIDNENDNDVIEEDTVVIDETKTEPVKDSGEENEAAKQEKTSPSETSKETDGSFIQTAQKGEGLTHLARRALANYLEKNPDSQLTTEHKIYIEDYLRKNVDYKGRVFVGSSAEFSKDLIKQAIEQSKKLNDNQLKNLQKYSALVPSLS
;
A
#
# COMPACT_ATOMS: atom_id res chain seq x y z
N MET A 1 -66.11 -27.27 6.05
CA MET A 1 -64.93 -26.68 6.70
C MET A 1 -63.69 -27.14 5.94
N GLU A 2 -63.54 -26.76 4.67
CA GLU A 2 -62.42 -27.23 3.82
C GLU A 2 -61.77 -26.10 2.99
N GLU A 3 -62.20 -24.84 3.11
CA GLU A 3 -61.61 -23.72 2.36
C GLU A 3 -60.49 -22.97 3.09
N ASN A 4 -60.18 -23.33 4.35
CA ASN A 4 -59.16 -22.64 5.16
C ASN A 4 -57.78 -23.33 5.21
N GLN A 5 -57.63 -24.58 4.72
CA GLN A 5 -56.35 -25.29 4.77
C GLN A 5 -55.48 -25.04 3.51
N ASN A 6 -56.08 -24.81 2.34
CA ASN A 6 -55.32 -24.59 1.10
C ASN A 6 -54.56 -23.25 1.04
N GLN A 7 -54.92 -22.24 1.85
CA GLN A 7 -54.19 -20.97 1.86
C GLN A 7 -52.91 -21.01 2.70
N GLU A 8 -52.85 -21.88 3.71
CA GLU A 8 -51.68 -21.97 4.61
C GLU A 8 -50.52 -22.75 3.96
N ASP A 9 -50.84 -23.80 3.20
CA ASP A 9 -49.83 -24.61 2.49
C ASP A 9 -49.19 -23.83 1.32
N GLU A 10 -49.99 -23.10 0.52
CA GLU A 10 -49.48 -22.32 -0.62
C GLU A 10 -48.60 -21.12 -0.17
N PHE A 11 -48.86 -20.58 1.02
CA PHE A 11 -48.06 -19.48 1.59
C PHE A 11 -46.74 -19.98 2.19
N SER A 12 -46.74 -21.17 2.80
CA SER A 12 -45.54 -21.79 3.36
C SER A 12 -44.54 -22.20 2.28
N GLU A 13 -45.03 -22.75 1.15
CA GLU A 13 -44.19 -23.18 0.03
C GLU A 13 -43.50 -21.97 -0.65
N LYS A 14 -44.25 -20.87 -0.87
CA LYS A 14 -43.69 -19.61 -1.38
C LYS A 14 -42.62 -19.03 -0.46
N GLN A 15 -42.75 -19.16 0.87
CA GLN A 15 -41.71 -18.71 1.79
C GLN A 15 -40.44 -19.55 1.71
N SER A 16 -40.55 -20.87 1.52
CA SER A 16 -39.38 -21.72 1.32
C SER A 16 -38.66 -21.44 0.01
N GLU A 17 -39.38 -21.21 -1.08
CA GLU A 17 -38.81 -20.84 -2.38
C GLU A 17 -38.11 -19.49 -2.31
N LEU A 18 -38.73 -18.49 -1.67
CA LEU A 18 -38.11 -17.18 -1.45
C LEU A 18 -36.82 -17.29 -0.61
N LYS A 19 -36.79 -18.14 0.43
CA LYS A 19 -35.57 -18.34 1.24
C LYS A 19 -34.44 -19.01 0.44
N SER A 20 -34.73 -20.01 -0.39
CA SER A 20 -33.72 -20.64 -1.25
C SER A 20 -33.16 -19.65 -2.27
N TRP A 21 -34.04 -18.90 -2.94
CA TRP A 21 -33.65 -17.88 -3.91
C TRP A 21 -32.84 -16.75 -3.28
N LEU A 22 -33.21 -16.30 -2.08
CA LEU A 22 -32.45 -15.30 -1.30
C LEU A 22 -31.07 -15.82 -0.90
N GLN A 23 -30.93 -17.11 -0.57
CA GLN A 23 -29.64 -17.71 -0.21
C GLN A 23 -28.73 -17.86 -1.44
N GLU A 24 -29.27 -18.32 -2.56
CA GLU A 24 -28.54 -18.50 -3.82
C GLU A 24 -28.07 -17.16 -4.40
N ASN A 25 -28.90 -16.12 -4.27
CA ASN A 25 -28.62 -14.79 -4.81
C ASN A 25 -28.19 -13.77 -3.75
N LEU A 26 -27.79 -14.23 -2.56
CA LEU A 26 -27.47 -13.36 -1.42
C LEU A 26 -26.42 -12.30 -1.78
N ARG A 27 -25.44 -12.64 -2.62
CA ARG A 27 -24.42 -11.68 -3.11
C ARG A 27 -25.02 -10.57 -3.98
N ILE A 28 -25.95 -10.91 -4.88
CA ILE A 28 -26.67 -9.93 -5.71
C ILE A 28 -27.57 -9.05 -4.84
N ILE A 29 -28.29 -9.65 -3.90
CA ILE A 29 -29.23 -8.94 -3.01
C ILE A 29 -28.48 -7.99 -2.08
N ILE A 30 -27.35 -8.42 -1.51
CA ILE A 30 -26.47 -7.56 -0.69
C ILE A 30 -25.97 -6.37 -1.50
N SER A 31 -25.54 -6.57 -2.74
CA SER A 31 -25.10 -5.47 -3.62
C SER A 31 -26.20 -4.42 -3.82
N ILE A 32 -27.41 -4.86 -4.12
CA ILE A 32 -28.58 -3.96 -4.30
C ILE A 32 -28.93 -3.26 -2.99
N ALA A 33 -28.88 -3.96 -1.85
CA ALA A 33 -29.17 -3.39 -0.53
C ALA A 33 -28.18 -2.28 -0.16
N ILE A 34 -26.89 -2.44 -0.46
CA ILE A 34 -25.87 -1.40 -0.21
C ILE A 34 -26.16 -0.13 -1.03
N VAL A 35 -26.54 -0.27 -2.31
CA VAL A 35 -26.92 0.86 -3.15
C VAL A 35 -28.14 1.60 -2.58
N ILE A 36 -29.14 0.86 -2.10
CA ILE A 36 -30.32 1.44 -1.44
C ILE A 36 -29.94 2.15 -0.14
N ILE A 37 -29.01 1.60 0.66
CA ILE A 37 -28.53 2.23 1.88
C ILE A 37 -27.79 3.54 1.58
N ILE A 38 -26.94 3.58 0.55
CA ILE A 38 -26.23 4.80 0.16
C ILE A 38 -27.23 5.84 -0.34
N ALA A 39 -28.15 5.46 -1.24
CA ALA A 39 -29.20 6.33 -1.75
C ALA A 39 -30.15 6.84 -0.65
N GLY A 40 -30.53 5.96 0.28
CA GLY A 40 -31.30 6.28 1.47
C GLY A 40 -30.52 7.14 2.45
N GLY A 41 -29.21 6.94 2.58
CA GLY A 41 -28.31 7.72 3.41
C GLY A 41 -28.17 9.17 2.93
N ILE A 42 -27.94 9.38 1.63
CA ILE A 42 -27.93 10.74 1.05
C ILE A 42 -29.30 11.41 1.16
N TYR A 43 -30.39 10.65 0.98
CA TYR A 43 -31.75 11.18 1.12
C TYR A 43 -32.07 11.54 2.59
N SER A 44 -31.65 10.69 3.53
CA SER A 44 -31.82 10.90 4.98
C SER A 44 -30.99 12.09 5.46
N TYR A 45 -29.76 12.24 4.97
CA TYR A 45 -28.91 13.39 5.26
C TYR A 45 -29.51 14.69 4.73
N ALA A 46 -30.00 14.68 3.48
CA ALA A 46 -30.62 15.86 2.87
C ALA A 46 -31.89 16.35 3.60
N LYS A 47 -32.62 15.46 4.31
CA LYS A 47 -33.79 15.86 5.09
C LYS A 47 -33.44 16.42 6.48
N ARG A 48 -32.19 16.29 6.94
CA ARG A 48 -31.71 16.85 8.21
C ARG A 48 -30.85 18.11 8.06
N SER A 49 -30.40 18.46 6.85
CA SER A 49 -29.55 19.63 6.59
C SER A 49 -30.32 20.92 6.21
N GLN A 50 -31.59 21.05 6.57
CA GLN A 50 -32.36 22.32 6.50
C GLN A 50 -32.52 23.02 7.86
N ILE A 51 -31.58 22.79 8.78
CA ILE A 51 -31.35 23.53 10.04
C ILE A 51 -29.82 23.37 10.22
N ASP A 52 -28.90 24.27 9.89
CA ASP A 52 -28.89 25.73 9.90
C ASP A 52 -28.06 26.22 8.69
N ASN A 53 -28.61 27.14 7.90
CA ASN A 53 -27.85 27.96 6.96
C ASN A 53 -28.34 29.40 7.15
N GLU A 54 -27.85 30.04 8.20
CA GLU A 54 -27.94 31.49 8.37
C GLU A 54 -26.56 32.02 8.78
N SER A 55 -25.87 32.55 7.76
CA SER A 55 -25.07 33.78 7.78
C SER A 55 -24.09 34.02 8.95
N ILE A 56 -22.78 33.99 8.67
CA ILE A 56 -21.84 35.10 8.93
C ILE A 56 -20.66 34.99 7.94
N ALA A 57 -20.25 36.15 7.45
CA ALA A 57 -19.28 36.46 6.40
C ALA A 57 -17.81 36.06 6.73
N PRO A 58 -16.88 36.13 5.76
CA PRO A 58 -15.50 35.70 5.93
C PRO A 58 -14.67 36.80 6.60
N GLU A 59 -13.94 36.47 7.67
CA GLU A 59 -12.85 37.31 8.16
C GLU A 59 -11.54 36.84 7.51
N GLU A 60 -10.99 37.74 6.68
CA GLU A 60 -9.62 37.71 6.20
C GLU A 60 -8.68 38.10 7.36
N ASP A 61 -7.78 37.21 7.76
CA ASP A 61 -6.59 37.63 8.52
C ASP A 61 -5.44 37.85 7.56
N GLN A 62 -5.28 39.12 7.18
CA GLN A 62 -4.10 39.69 6.58
C GLN A 62 -3.07 39.97 7.69
N LEU A 63 -1.86 39.42 7.59
CA LEU A 63 -0.70 39.94 8.31
C LEU A 63 0.42 40.21 7.32
N SER A 64 0.60 41.50 7.02
CA SER A 64 1.70 42.07 6.26
C SER A 64 2.80 42.58 7.20
N PHE A 65 4.04 42.15 6.91
CA PHE A 65 5.29 42.90 6.85
C PHE A 65 5.75 43.75 8.05
N ASP A 66 6.96 43.44 8.56
CA ASP A 66 8.01 44.45 8.56
C ASP A 66 9.40 43.81 8.37
N GLU A 67 10.16 44.41 7.46
CA GLU A 67 11.51 44.06 7.00
C GLU A 67 12.40 45.23 7.38
N GLU A 68 13.40 45.06 8.26
CA GLU A 68 14.62 45.87 8.18
C GLU A 68 15.83 45.21 8.88
N LEU A 69 16.70 44.65 8.03
CA LEU A 69 18.17 44.73 7.95
C LEU A 69 19.01 45.00 9.22
N GLU A 70 20.05 44.18 9.47
CA GLU A 70 21.41 44.47 8.99
C GLU A 70 22.42 43.33 9.22
N ASN A 71 23.34 43.21 8.25
CA ASN A 71 24.51 42.33 8.17
C ASN A 71 25.56 42.63 9.26
N ILE A 72 26.25 41.58 9.78
CA ILE A 72 27.72 41.61 9.98
C ILE A 72 28.30 40.23 9.63
N ASP A 73 29.43 40.31 8.94
CA ASP A 73 30.28 39.36 8.24
C ASP A 73 30.79 38.09 8.95
N ASN A 74 31.05 37.11 8.07
CA ASN A 74 32.18 36.19 7.98
C ASN A 74 33.16 36.06 9.17
N GLU A 75 33.41 34.81 9.57
CA GLU A 75 34.79 34.30 9.61
C GLU A 75 34.83 32.77 9.46
N ASN A 76 35.72 32.33 8.56
CA ASN A 76 36.23 30.96 8.49
C ASN A 76 36.86 30.58 9.83
N ASP A 77 36.76 29.31 10.25
CA ASP A 77 38.01 28.57 10.42
C ASP A 77 37.83 27.06 10.30
N ASN A 78 38.86 26.45 9.74
CA ASN A 78 39.07 25.02 9.66
C ASN A 78 39.46 24.47 11.04
N ASP A 79 39.25 23.15 11.15
CA ASP A 79 40.31 22.18 11.49
C ASP A 79 40.11 21.33 12.76
N VAL A 80 40.58 20.09 12.58
CA VAL A 80 41.06 19.11 13.57
C VAL A 80 40.06 18.19 14.30
N ILE A 81 39.89 17.03 13.64
CA ILE A 81 40.04 15.64 14.15
C ILE A 81 40.50 15.50 15.61
N GLU A 82 39.73 14.79 16.44
CA GLU A 82 40.32 13.90 17.46
C GLU A 82 39.54 12.57 17.51
N GLU A 83 40.29 11.48 17.34
CA GLU A 83 39.92 10.12 17.66
C GLU A 83 39.70 10.00 19.17
N ASP A 84 38.67 9.27 19.61
CA ASP A 84 38.84 8.47 20.81
C ASP A 84 38.13 7.11 20.69
N THR A 85 38.96 6.11 20.92
CA THR A 85 38.68 4.68 20.90
C THR A 85 38.28 4.24 22.30
N VAL A 86 37.11 3.61 22.46
CA VAL A 86 36.86 2.78 23.65
C VAL A 86 36.25 1.44 23.25
N VAL A 87 37.09 0.41 23.38
CA VAL A 87 36.79 -1.02 23.40
C VAL A 87 36.34 -1.38 24.82
N ILE A 88 35.16 -2.00 25.00
CA ILE A 88 34.87 -2.90 26.13
C ILE A 88 34.00 -4.07 25.66
N ASP A 89 34.31 -5.20 26.28
CA ASP A 89 34.17 -6.61 25.96
C ASP A 89 32.89 -7.29 26.50
N GLU A 90 32.62 -8.49 25.96
CA GLU A 90 31.80 -9.64 26.40
C GLU A 90 30.69 -9.46 27.48
N THR A 91 29.48 -10.02 27.32
CA THR A 91 29.18 -11.38 27.82
C THR A 91 27.77 -11.88 27.40
N LYS A 92 27.75 -13.04 26.73
CA LYS A 92 26.87 -14.22 26.84
C LYS A 92 25.54 -14.12 27.62
N THR A 93 24.42 -14.48 26.97
CA THR A 93 23.33 -15.29 27.56
C THR A 93 22.34 -15.79 26.49
N GLU A 94 22.26 -17.12 26.34
CA GLU A 94 21.07 -17.90 25.96
C GLU A 94 20.72 -18.77 27.20
N PRO A 95 19.61 -19.55 27.28
CA PRO A 95 18.45 -19.71 26.38
C PRO A 95 17.08 -19.65 27.11
N VAL A 96 15.96 -19.46 26.38
CA VAL A 96 14.65 -19.95 26.82
C VAL A 96 13.87 -20.56 25.65
N LYS A 97 13.48 -21.82 25.87
CA LYS A 97 12.53 -22.67 25.12
C LYS A 97 11.08 -22.14 25.23
N ASP A 98 10.29 -22.24 24.16
CA ASP A 98 9.01 -22.98 24.11
C ASP A 98 8.50 -23.03 22.65
N SER A 99 8.54 -24.19 21.99
CA SER A 99 7.41 -25.11 21.69
C SER A 99 6.31 -24.55 20.78
N GLY A 100 6.09 -25.24 19.65
CA GLY A 100 4.92 -25.04 18.79
C GLY A 100 5.04 -25.64 17.39
N GLU A 101 5.21 -26.96 17.33
CA GLU A 101 4.95 -27.93 16.23
C GLU A 101 4.81 -27.45 14.77
N GLU A 102 5.80 -27.87 13.96
CA GLU A 102 5.64 -28.29 12.57
C GLU A 102 5.06 -29.73 12.51
N ASN A 103 4.05 -29.97 11.66
CA ASN A 103 4.21 -30.80 10.45
C ASN A 103 2.87 -31.07 9.78
N GLU A 104 2.75 -30.69 8.50
CA GLU A 104 2.38 -31.67 7.49
C GLU A 104 3.05 -31.32 6.15
N ALA A 105 3.66 -32.35 5.57
CA ALA A 105 4.68 -32.24 4.54
C ALA A 105 4.12 -32.29 3.11
N ALA A 106 4.66 -31.39 2.29
CA ALA A 106 5.19 -31.60 0.94
C ALA A 106 4.38 -32.39 -0.11
N LYS A 107 4.04 -31.67 -1.18
CA LYS A 107 4.25 -32.18 -2.55
C LYS A 107 4.87 -31.08 -3.42
N GLN A 108 6.14 -31.26 -3.78
CA GLN A 108 6.88 -30.42 -4.71
C GLN A 108 6.44 -30.69 -6.15
N GLU A 109 6.00 -29.66 -6.87
CA GLU A 109 6.13 -29.55 -8.32
C GLU A 109 6.51 -28.11 -8.70
N LYS A 110 7.24 -27.99 -9.80
CA LYS A 110 7.97 -26.82 -10.29
C LYS A 110 7.01 -25.71 -10.78
N THR A 111 7.43 -24.44 -10.66
CA THR A 111 7.01 -23.23 -11.42
C THR A 111 5.95 -22.28 -10.83
N SER A 112 6.38 -21.05 -10.49
CA SER A 112 5.71 -19.73 -10.60
C SER A 112 6.15 -18.78 -9.45
N PRO A 113 6.15 -17.44 -9.62
CA PRO A 113 6.44 -16.46 -8.55
C PRO A 113 5.41 -16.44 -7.38
N SER A 114 4.52 -17.42 -7.30
CA SER A 114 3.26 -17.33 -6.56
C SER A 114 3.38 -17.48 -5.04
N GLU A 115 4.50 -17.96 -4.49
CA GLU A 115 4.64 -18.10 -3.02
C GLU A 115 5.16 -16.83 -2.33
N THR A 116 5.75 -15.90 -3.07
CA THR A 116 6.40 -14.70 -2.49
C THR A 116 5.64 -13.40 -2.78
N SER A 117 4.63 -13.46 -3.65
CA SER A 117 3.82 -12.33 -4.08
C SER A 117 2.35 -12.64 -3.92
N LYS A 118 1.65 -11.90 -3.06
CA LYS A 118 0.19 -11.95 -2.93
C LYS A 118 -0.39 -10.63 -3.38
N GLU A 119 -1.22 -10.66 -4.42
CA GLU A 119 -1.96 -9.49 -4.86
C GLU A 119 -3.30 -9.38 -4.13
N THR A 120 -3.66 -8.15 -3.80
CA THR A 120 -4.95 -7.74 -3.25
C THR A 120 -5.60 -6.73 -4.20
N ASP A 121 -6.83 -6.31 -3.91
CA ASP A 121 -7.52 -5.31 -4.73
C ASP A 121 -6.72 -4.01 -4.88
N GLY A 122 -6.12 -3.53 -3.78
CA GLY A 122 -5.41 -2.26 -3.72
C GLY A 122 -3.87 -2.34 -3.71
N SER A 123 -3.29 -3.51 -3.44
CA SER A 123 -1.85 -3.60 -3.10
C SER A 123 -1.22 -4.93 -3.50
N PHE A 124 0.12 -4.95 -3.55
CA PHE A 124 0.93 -6.16 -3.64
C PHE A 124 1.68 -6.40 -2.33
N ILE A 125 1.44 -7.53 -1.70
CA ILE A 125 2.16 -7.98 -0.50
C ILE A 125 3.32 -8.85 -0.98
N GLN A 126 4.53 -8.48 -0.59
CA GLN A 126 5.77 -9.12 -1.00
C GLN A 126 6.51 -9.69 0.20
N THR A 127 6.71 -11.01 0.19
CA THR A 127 7.44 -11.73 1.25
C THR A 127 8.90 -11.91 0.88
N ALA A 128 9.81 -11.48 1.75
CA ALA A 128 11.24 -11.54 1.54
C ALA A 128 11.80 -12.96 1.63
N GLN A 129 12.61 -13.33 0.65
CA GLN A 129 13.40 -14.56 0.66
C GLN A 129 14.83 -14.30 1.14
N LYS A 130 15.62 -15.37 1.26
CA LYS A 130 17.02 -15.31 1.67
C LYS A 130 17.83 -14.35 0.78
N GLY A 131 18.47 -13.36 1.40
CA GLY A 131 19.28 -12.36 0.70
C GLY A 131 18.47 -11.24 0.05
N GLU A 132 17.14 -11.28 0.12
CA GLU A 132 16.30 -10.19 -0.34
C GLU A 132 16.21 -9.09 0.73
N GLY A 133 16.03 -7.86 0.25
CA GLY A 133 15.82 -6.68 1.07
C GLY A 133 14.72 -5.83 0.46
N LEU A 134 14.38 -4.71 1.10
CA LEU A 134 13.23 -3.88 0.70
C LEU A 134 13.27 -3.45 -0.77
N THR A 135 14.47 -3.20 -1.29
CA THR A 135 14.74 -2.93 -2.71
C THR A 135 14.26 -4.06 -3.64
N HIS A 136 14.51 -5.32 -3.28
CA HIS A 136 14.08 -6.48 -4.07
C HIS A 136 12.56 -6.65 -4.06
N LEU A 137 11.94 -6.39 -2.91
CA LEU A 137 10.48 -6.45 -2.76
C LEU A 137 9.80 -5.35 -3.58
N ALA A 138 10.33 -4.12 -3.53
CA ALA A 138 9.86 -3.01 -4.34
C ALA A 138 9.96 -3.30 -5.85
N ARG A 139 11.08 -3.89 -6.28
CA ARG A 139 11.28 -4.35 -7.67
C ARG A 139 10.23 -5.36 -8.09
N ARG A 140 9.97 -6.36 -7.25
CA ARG A 140 8.98 -7.41 -7.53
C ARG A 140 7.56 -6.85 -7.57
N ALA A 141 7.22 -5.93 -6.67
CA ALA A 141 5.94 -5.24 -6.69
C ALA A 141 5.74 -4.44 -7.99
N LEU A 142 6.78 -3.70 -8.43
CA LEU A 142 6.75 -2.97 -9.71
C LEU A 142 6.59 -3.93 -10.90
N ALA A 143 7.34 -5.03 -10.94
CA ALA A 143 7.23 -6.02 -12.02
C ALA A 143 5.80 -6.57 -12.13
N ASN A 144 5.21 -7.00 -11.01
CA ASN A 144 3.83 -7.48 -10.97
C ASN A 144 2.81 -6.41 -11.43
N TYR A 145 3.05 -5.14 -11.12
CA TYR A 145 2.20 -4.04 -11.61
C TYR A 145 2.31 -3.86 -13.14
N LEU A 146 3.53 -3.89 -13.67
CA LEU A 146 3.82 -3.69 -15.09
C LEU A 146 3.41 -4.88 -15.97
N GLU A 147 3.31 -6.09 -15.41
CA GLU A 147 2.73 -7.25 -16.12
C GLU A 147 1.29 -6.98 -16.58
N LYS A 148 0.53 -6.22 -15.79
CA LYS A 148 -0.85 -5.84 -16.11
C LYS A 148 -0.98 -4.47 -16.77
N ASN A 149 0.00 -3.60 -16.56
CA ASN A 149 0.02 -2.22 -17.02
C ASN A 149 1.37 -1.95 -17.72
N PRO A 150 1.61 -2.53 -18.90
CA PRO A 150 2.88 -2.36 -19.60
C PRO A 150 3.05 -0.89 -20.00
N ASP A 151 4.24 -0.35 -19.74
CA ASP A 151 4.60 1.02 -20.08
C ASP A 151 5.95 1.07 -20.78
N SER A 152 5.92 1.16 -22.12
CA SER A 152 7.11 1.17 -22.96
C SER A 152 7.96 2.45 -22.81
N GLN A 153 7.46 3.49 -22.13
CA GLN A 153 8.23 4.70 -21.87
C GLN A 153 9.23 4.54 -20.72
N LEU A 154 9.04 3.52 -19.87
CA LEU A 154 9.90 3.29 -18.71
C LEU A 154 11.21 2.60 -19.11
N THR A 155 12.27 3.40 -19.19
CA THR A 155 13.64 2.91 -19.31
C THR A 155 14.15 2.29 -17.99
N THR A 156 15.30 1.61 -18.03
CA THR A 156 15.93 1.04 -16.83
C THR A 156 16.20 2.10 -15.76
N GLU A 157 16.60 3.31 -16.15
CA GLU A 157 16.83 4.44 -15.24
C GLU A 157 15.55 4.84 -14.50
N HIS A 158 14.42 4.89 -15.21
CA HIS A 158 13.11 5.15 -14.59
C HIS A 158 12.76 4.07 -13.58
N LYS A 159 12.98 2.79 -13.91
CA LYS A 159 12.71 1.67 -12.99
C LYS A 159 13.56 1.73 -11.72
N ILE A 160 14.82 2.15 -11.82
CA ILE A 160 15.70 2.35 -10.65
C ILE A 160 15.17 3.47 -9.76
N TYR A 161 14.75 4.59 -10.36
CA TYR A 161 14.11 5.66 -9.59
C TYR A 161 12.84 5.17 -8.88
N ILE A 162 11.97 4.45 -9.59
CA ILE A 162 10.73 3.90 -9.04
C ILE A 162 11.03 2.96 -7.87
N GLU A 163 11.99 2.05 -8.02
CA GLU A 163 12.41 1.12 -6.97
C GLU A 163 12.88 1.86 -5.70
N ASP A 164 13.73 2.88 -5.86
CA ASP A 164 14.20 3.69 -4.73
C ASP A 164 13.07 4.50 -4.09
N TYR A 165 12.18 5.07 -4.92
CA TYR A 165 11.01 5.78 -4.45
C TYR A 165 10.08 4.88 -3.63
N LEU A 166 9.75 3.70 -4.13
CA LEU A 166 8.93 2.72 -3.42
C LEU A 166 9.56 2.31 -2.10
N ARG A 167 10.87 2.03 -2.09
CA ARG A 167 11.62 1.69 -0.89
C ARG A 167 11.56 2.78 0.19
N LYS A 168 11.58 4.04 -0.20
CA LYS A 168 11.56 5.19 0.73
C LYS A 168 10.17 5.54 1.25
N ASN A 169 9.13 5.22 0.48
CA ASN A 169 7.76 5.66 0.77
C ASN A 169 6.82 4.51 1.22
N VAL A 170 7.31 3.27 1.25
CA VAL A 170 6.58 2.14 1.82
C VAL A 170 6.58 2.23 3.35
N ASP A 171 5.45 1.93 3.98
CA ASP A 171 5.34 1.87 5.45
C ASP A 171 5.93 0.56 5.98
N TYR A 172 7.25 0.45 5.86
CA TYR A 172 8.02 -0.66 6.39
C TYR A 172 9.17 -0.10 7.25
N LYS A 173 9.20 -0.50 8.53
CA LYS A 173 10.21 -0.03 9.50
C LYS A 173 11.14 -1.17 9.89
N GLY A 174 12.44 -0.87 9.88
CA GLY A 174 13.49 -1.78 10.33
C GLY A 174 14.16 -2.57 9.22
N ARG A 175 14.91 -3.60 9.61
CA ARG A 175 15.67 -4.46 8.69
C ARG A 175 14.76 -5.58 8.17
N VAL A 176 14.89 -5.89 6.89
CA VAL A 176 14.21 -7.02 6.24
C VAL A 176 14.92 -8.32 6.58
N PHE A 177 14.15 -9.30 7.06
CA PHE A 177 14.58 -10.67 7.29
C PHE A 177 13.78 -11.63 6.40
N VAL A 178 14.23 -12.89 6.30
CA VAL A 178 13.47 -13.93 5.58
C VAL A 178 12.09 -14.08 6.21
N GLY A 179 11.04 -14.09 5.38
CA GLY A 179 9.64 -14.12 5.81
C GLY A 179 9.04 -12.75 6.13
N SER A 180 9.83 -11.67 6.17
CA SER A 180 9.30 -10.32 6.32
C SER A 180 8.41 -9.97 5.13
N SER A 181 7.26 -9.36 5.40
CA SER A 181 6.33 -8.91 4.36
C SER A 181 6.28 -7.40 4.30
N ALA A 182 6.31 -6.85 3.08
CA ALA A 182 6.06 -5.43 2.83
C ALA A 182 4.91 -5.27 1.83
N GLU A 183 4.02 -4.33 2.10
CA GLU A 183 2.87 -4.03 1.26
C GLU A 183 3.14 -2.79 0.42
N PHE A 184 2.98 -2.93 -0.90
CA PHE A 184 3.11 -1.83 -1.84
C PHE A 184 1.75 -1.54 -2.45
N SER A 185 1.16 -0.40 -2.13
CA SER A 185 -0.12 0.00 -2.72
C SER A 185 0.04 0.31 -4.21
N LYS A 186 -0.98 -0.03 -5.01
CA LYS A 186 -1.01 0.26 -6.45
C LYS A 186 -0.93 1.76 -6.72
N ASP A 187 -1.48 2.58 -5.84
CA ASP A 187 -1.43 4.02 -5.97
C ASP A 187 -0.03 4.58 -5.71
N LEU A 188 0.72 4.02 -4.74
CA LEU A 188 2.11 4.38 -4.53
C LEU A 188 2.97 4.02 -5.75
N ILE A 189 2.72 2.85 -6.38
CA ILE A 189 3.40 2.44 -7.61
C ILE A 189 3.08 3.40 -8.77
N LYS A 190 1.82 3.78 -8.96
CA LYS A 190 1.42 4.79 -9.96
C LYS A 190 2.12 6.11 -9.72
N GLN A 191 2.11 6.61 -8.48
CA GLN A 191 2.79 7.86 -8.12
C GLN A 191 4.28 7.79 -8.44
N ALA A 192 4.94 6.69 -8.09
CA ALA A 192 6.36 6.49 -8.39
C ALA A 192 6.63 6.52 -9.90
N ILE A 193 5.78 5.88 -10.71
CA ILE A 193 5.85 5.91 -12.17
C ILE A 193 5.67 7.35 -12.69
N GLU A 194 4.65 8.07 -12.22
CA GLU A 194 4.40 9.46 -12.63
C GLU A 194 5.55 10.40 -12.27
N GLN A 195 6.15 10.23 -11.09
CA GLN A 195 7.33 11.00 -10.68
C GLN A 195 8.56 10.63 -11.52
N SER A 196 8.73 9.36 -11.88
CA SER A 196 9.85 8.94 -12.74
C SER A 196 9.80 9.63 -14.10
N LYS A 197 8.60 9.80 -14.68
CA LYS A 197 8.42 10.46 -15.98
C LYS A 197 8.73 11.96 -15.97
N LYS A 198 8.86 12.56 -14.78
CA LYS A 198 9.22 13.98 -14.61
C LYS A 198 10.74 14.19 -14.49
N LEU A 199 11.52 13.11 -14.51
CA LEU A 199 12.97 13.19 -14.43
C LEU A 199 13.52 13.90 -15.67
N ASN A 200 14.46 14.82 -15.45
CA ASN A 200 15.18 15.47 -16.53
C ASN A 200 16.38 14.62 -17.00
N ASP A 201 16.95 14.99 -18.15
CA ASP A 201 18.06 14.25 -18.77
C ASP A 201 19.28 14.13 -17.84
N ASN A 202 19.57 15.15 -17.02
CA ASN A 202 20.68 15.10 -16.07
C ASN A 202 20.44 14.07 -14.96
N GLN A 203 19.21 13.97 -14.46
CA GLN A 203 18.81 12.98 -13.47
C GLN A 203 18.87 11.56 -14.06
N LEU A 204 18.36 11.37 -15.28
CA LEU A 204 18.44 10.09 -16.00
C LEU A 204 19.90 9.67 -16.23
N LYS A 205 20.76 10.59 -16.67
CA LYS A 205 22.19 10.33 -16.85
C LYS A 205 22.88 9.95 -15.55
N ASN A 206 22.51 10.58 -14.44
CA ASN A 206 23.04 10.22 -13.12
C ASN A 206 22.56 8.83 -12.67
N LEU A 207 21.35 8.40 -13.06
CA LEU A 207 20.83 7.08 -12.77
C LEU A 207 21.45 5.98 -13.65
N GLN A 208 21.88 6.32 -14.86
CA GLN A 208 22.53 5.40 -15.79
C GLN A 208 23.77 4.71 -15.18
N LYS A 209 24.49 5.36 -14.26
CA LYS A 209 25.63 4.72 -13.58
C LYS A 209 25.23 3.51 -12.72
N TYR A 210 23.97 3.43 -12.32
CA TYR A 210 23.42 2.33 -11.54
C TYR A 210 22.76 1.25 -12.40
N SER A 211 22.42 1.53 -13.66
CA SER A 211 21.74 0.55 -14.52
C SER A 211 22.61 -0.67 -14.83
N ALA A 212 23.92 -0.51 -14.90
CA ALA A 212 24.87 -1.63 -15.03
C ALA A 212 24.87 -2.58 -13.82
N LEU A 213 24.45 -2.12 -12.64
CA LEU A 213 24.45 -2.91 -11.40
C LEU A 213 23.15 -3.70 -11.20
N VAL A 214 22.13 -3.42 -12.01
CA VAL A 214 20.78 -4.02 -11.86
C VAL A 214 20.30 -4.62 -13.19
N PRO A 215 20.95 -5.69 -13.68
CA PRO A 215 20.62 -6.30 -14.97
C PRO A 215 19.20 -6.91 -15.01
N SER A 216 18.58 -7.14 -13.86
CA SER A 216 17.21 -7.65 -13.74
C SER A 216 16.13 -6.63 -14.10
N LEU A 217 16.49 -5.36 -14.32
CA LEU A 217 15.56 -4.28 -14.70
C LEU A 217 15.58 -3.95 -16.20
N SER A 218 16.54 -4.51 -16.95
CA SER A 218 16.71 -4.27 -18.39
C SER A 218 15.59 -4.88 -19.23
#